data_AF-N9VBL9-F1
#
_entry.id   AF-N9VBL9-F1
#
_cell.length_a   1.000
_cell.length_b   1.000
_cell.length_c   1.000
_cell.angle_alpha   90.00
_cell.angle_beta   90.00
_cell.angle_gamma   90.00
#
_symmetry.space_group_name_H-M   'P 1'
#
loop_
_entity.id
_entity.type
_entity.pdbx_description
1 polymer ?
#
loop_
_entity_poly.entity_id
_entity_poly.type
_entity_poly.pdbx_seq_one_letter_code
_entity_poly.pdbx_strand_id
1 'polypeptide(L)' 'MRPEHHQGYILLRNKERPVAVTVDCAWFMSLPKKVKQYYQKNWNVVLIKG' A
#
# COMPACT_ATOMS: atom_id res chain seq x y z
N MET A 1 -13.67 -14.54 -10.30
CA MET A 1 -13.73 -13.64 -9.12
C MET A 1 -12.36 -13.00 -8.95
N ARG A 2 -12.27 -11.67 -8.81
CA ARG A 2 -11.00 -11.05 -8.38
C ARG A 2 -10.81 -11.38 -6.89
N PRO A 3 -9.60 -11.72 -6.43
CA PRO A 3 -9.39 -12.04 -5.03
C PRO A 3 -9.75 -10.85 -4.11
N GLU A 4 -10.26 -11.12 -2.91
CA GLU A 4 -10.72 -10.10 -1.94
C GLU A 4 -9.67 -9.03 -1.60
N HIS A 5 -8.38 -9.33 -1.75
CA HIS A 5 -7.28 -8.38 -1.57
C HIS A 5 -7.18 -7.30 -2.66
N HIS A 6 -8.07 -7.30 -3.67
CA HIS A 6 -8.15 -6.27 -4.72
C HIS A 6 -9.17 -5.15 -4.44
N GLN A 7 -9.88 -5.17 -3.31
CA GLN A 7 -10.88 -4.16 -2.98
C GLN A 7 -10.37 -3.21 -1.89
N GLY A 8 -10.48 -1.91 -2.13
CA GLY A 8 -10.10 -0.84 -1.20
C GLY A 8 -8.81 -0.10 -1.58
N TYR A 9 -8.37 0.74 -0.66
CA TYR A 9 -7.22 1.63 -0.84
C TYR A 9 -6.14 1.31 0.19
N ILE A 10 -4.89 1.64 -0.15
CA ILE A 10 -3.79 1.65 0.80
C ILE A 10 -3.32 3.08 1.00
N LEU A 11 -3.22 3.51 2.25
CA LEU A 11 -2.51 4.72 2.62
C LEU A 11 -1.05 4.37 2.90
N LEU A 12 -0.14 4.96 2.13
CA LEU A 12 1.29 4.94 2.36
C LEU A 12 1.67 6.25 3.06
N ARG A 13 2.02 6.19 4.34
CA ARG A 13 2.53 7.34 5.10
C ARG A 13 4.03 7.20 5.34
N ASN A 14 4.82 8.15 4.87
CA ASN A 14 6.27 8.10 5.07
C ASN A 14 6.59 8.20 6.56
N LYS A 15 7.56 7.41 7.05
CA LYS A 15 7.90 7.37 8.48
C LYS A 15 8.74 8.58 8.93
N GLU A 16 9.48 9.20 8.02
CA GLU A 16 10.43 10.28 8.34
C GLU A 16 9.98 11.64 7.82
N ARG A 17 9.25 11.67 6.70
CA ARG A 17 8.82 12.89 6.02
C ARG A 17 7.30 13.09 6.18
N PRO A 18 6.81 14.34 6.21
CA PRO A 18 5.38 14.64 6.31
C PRO A 18 4.67 14.45 4.95
N VAL A 19 4.73 13.23 4.40
CA VAL A 19 4.14 12.86 3.10
C VAL A 19 3.29 11.61 3.26
N ALA A 20 2.09 11.65 2.69
CA ALA A 20 1.20 10.51 2.58
C ALA A 20 0.59 10.42 1.18
N VAL A 21 0.42 9.20 0.68
CA VAL A 21 -0.16 8.93 -0.64
C VAL A 21 -1.15 7.79 -0.52
N THR A 22 -2.33 7.95 -1.13
CA THR A 22 -3.34 6.90 -1.24
C THR A 22 -3.21 6.22 -2.60
N VAL A 23 -3.22 4.89 -2.62
CA VAL A 23 -3.10 4.08 -3.85
C VAL A 23 -4.13 2.95 -3.84
N ASP A 24 -4.47 2.43 -5.01
CA ASP A 24 -5.32 1.23 -5.10
C ASP A 24 -4.64 0.03 -4.43
N CYS A 25 -5.39 -0.71 -3.62
CA CYS A 25 -4.86 -1.93 -2.99
C CYS A 25 -4.41 -2.96 -4.05
N ALA A 26 -5.18 -3.10 -5.13
CA ALA A 26 -4.84 -3.97 -6.25
C ALA A 26 -3.48 -3.62 -6.89
N TRP A 27 -3.22 -2.33 -7.11
CA TRP A 27 -1.93 -1.86 -7.64
C TRP A 27 -0.80 -2.22 -6.69
N PHE A 28 -0.92 -1.87 -5.41
CA PHE A 28 0.12 -2.13 -4.42
C PHE A 28 0.41 -3.63 -4.27
N MET A 29 -0.63 -4.48 -4.29
CA MET A 29 -0.47 -5.93 -4.20
C MET A 29 0.23 -6.52 -5.42
N SER A 30 0.01 -5.94 -6.62
CA SER A 30 0.64 -6.35 -7.87
C SER A 30 2.14 -6.02 -7.96
N LEU A 31 2.65 -5.16 -7.06
CA LEU A 31 4.06 -4.77 -7.06
C LEU A 31 4.99 -5.95 -6.75
N PRO A 32 6.22 -5.97 -7.33
CA PRO A 32 7.23 -6.96 -7.00
C PRO A 32 7.54 -6.99 -5.49
N LYS A 33 7.88 -8.18 -4.97
CA LYS A 33 8.18 -8.37 -3.53
C LYS A 33 9.22 -7.36 -2.99
N LYS A 34 10.29 -7.10 -3.76
CA LYS A 34 11.34 -6.14 -3.38
C LYS A 34 10.79 -4.71 -3.19
N VAL A 35 9.86 -4.30 -4.05
CA VAL A 35 9.23 -2.96 -3.99
C VAL A 35 8.29 -2.88 -2.78
N LYS A 36 7.48 -3.92 -2.54
CA LYS A 36 6.64 -4.00 -1.33
C LYS A 36 7.46 -3.94 -0.04
N GLN A 37 8.60 -4.63 0.00
CA GLN A 37 9.54 -4.58 1.13
C GLN A 37 10.12 -3.18 1.34
N TYR A 38 10.48 -2.47 0.27
CA TYR A 38 10.91 -1.08 0.36
C TYR A 38 9.82 -0.19 0.99
N TYR A 39 8.56 -0.34 0.56
CA TYR A 39 7.46 0.41 1.15
C TYR A 39 7.25 0.05 2.62
N GLN A 40 7.20 -1.24 2.98
CA GLN A 40 7.03 -1.68 4.37
C GLN A 40 8.16 -1.18 5.30
N LYS A 41 9.39 -1.07 4.78
CA LYS A 41 10.53 -0.54 5.53
C LYS A 41 10.37 0.96 5.80
N ASN A 42 10.08 1.76 4.77
CA ASN A 42 10.16 3.23 4.85
C ASN A 42 8.80 3.92 5.09
N TRP A 43 7.70 3.19 4.96
CA TRP A 43 6.32 3.71 5.01
C TRP A 43 5.47 2.86 5.96
N ASN A 44 4.53 3.52 6.63
CA ASN A 44 3.41 2.85 7.28
C ASN A 44 2.37 2.56 6.19
N VAL A 45 2.08 1.27 6.01
CA VAL A 45 1.16 0.76 4.99
C VAL A 45 -0.15 0.42 5.69
N VAL A 46 -1.20 1.21 5.46
CA VAL A 46 -2.50 1.05 6.11
C VAL A 46 -3.54 0.67 5.07
N LEU A 47 -4.21 -0.47 5.26
CA LEU A 47 -5.32 -0.89 4.41
C LEU A 47 -6.59 -0.17 4.84
N ILE A 48 -7.27 0.45 3.89
CA ILE A 48 -8.56 1.12 4.05
C ILE A 48 -9.58 0.30 3.26
N LYS A 49 -10.47 -0.37 4.00
CA LYS A 49 -11.65 -1.06 3.43
C LYS A 49 -12.88 -0.17 3.67
N GLY A 50 -13.73 -0.07 2.65
CA GLY A 50 -15.08 0.49 2.80
C GLY A 50 -16.02 -0.50 3.46
#